data_AF-A0A172YMZ8-F1
#
_entry.id   AF-A0A172YMZ8-F1
#
_cell.length_a   1.000
_cell.length_b   1.000
_cell.length_c   1.000
_cell.angle_alpha   90.00
_cell.angle_beta   90.00
_cell.angle_gamma   90.00
#
_symmetry.space_group_name_H-M   'P 1'
#
loop_
_entity.id
_entity.type
_entity.pdbx_description
1 polymer ?
#
loop_
_entity_poly.entity_id
_entity_poly.type
_entity_poly.pdbx_seq_one_letter_code
_entity_poly.pdbx_strand_id
1 'polypeptide(L)'
;MVNTHTEEIGFQQNSAQFNVPEIGSGVGLIDQQKEKIIGEKVYREVQAKMPVIQNPWLEDQLFSVFSHILSQTQLQQPIGLLVINDPQINAFAVPGGLFALNLGLLNSAKNIDEVAGVMSHEIAHVTQRHYSRSQEAFKGQGLLALAGILVGALVASQADGDAGAAVMLGSQAALLDKQLSYSRNQEREADRIGMQYMYASGYNPQSMADFFEVMHRSTSRLSFMPDFWYTHPLTSERMSEARLRANQLPAVKPKLRDQEYELIRWYSCVLSGQTTEQQLIGLAQQNNFAAQMALAAYYVEKNDYQAAQSALNQAKKISSNHPLLTLLQTDVYLGRNQVAEALGIIRTAAIVMPEHRALNYKYAEALIRANQSTDAKAVIQHFLKNNERDLSGWRLMQMATIADAASPVKAINVLRYRAEVEYWSGQEETAIKTLLHAQRISKSNQSLSHTISARLKQMQKERQYKI
;
A
#
# COMPACT_ATOMS: atom_id res chain seq x y z
N MET A 1 -7.62 51.76 44.17
CA MET A 1 -8.75 50.81 43.97
C MET A 1 -8.98 50.76 42.47
N VAL A 2 -8.76 49.69 41.70
CA VAL A 2 -8.24 48.34 41.89
C VAL A 2 -7.59 48.00 40.53
N ASN A 3 -6.30 47.65 40.53
CA ASN A 3 -5.65 47.02 39.38
C ASN A 3 -6.04 45.54 39.39
N THR A 4 -6.69 45.05 38.35
CA THR A 4 -6.83 43.61 38.11
C THR A 4 -5.80 43.20 37.06
N HIS A 5 -4.69 42.65 37.54
CA HIS A 5 -3.75 41.88 36.73
C HIS A 5 -4.39 40.52 36.41
N THR A 6 -4.65 40.26 35.14
CA THR A 6 -4.79 38.90 34.61
C THR A 6 -3.41 38.46 34.15
N GLU A 7 -2.77 37.58 34.93
CA GLU A 7 -1.59 36.82 34.50
C GLU A 7 -2.04 35.77 33.48
N GLU A 8 -1.75 36.00 32.20
CA GLU A 8 -1.75 34.93 31.20
C GLU A 8 -0.49 34.07 31.41
N ILE A 9 -0.68 32.89 32.00
CA ILE A 9 0.33 31.84 32.04
C ILE A 9 0.43 31.27 30.61
N GLY A 10 1.31 31.87 29.80
CA GLY A 10 1.68 31.36 28.50
C GLY A 10 2.43 30.04 28.65
N PHE A 11 1.79 28.92 28.30
CA PHE A 11 2.48 27.67 28.04
C PHE A 11 3.40 27.84 26.82
N GLN A 12 4.69 28.12 27.05
CA GLN A 12 5.71 27.98 26.02
C GLN A 12 5.85 26.49 25.67
N GLN A 13 5.18 26.04 24.61
CA GLN A 13 5.59 24.84 23.90
C GLN A 13 6.92 25.14 23.21
N ASN A 14 8.03 24.78 23.87
CA ASN A 14 9.32 24.60 23.20
C ASN A 14 9.21 23.37 22.28
N SER A 15 8.60 23.52 21.10
CA SER A 15 8.85 22.61 19.99
C SER A 15 10.21 22.97 19.41
N ALA A 16 11.17 22.05 19.50
CA ALA A 16 12.44 22.17 18.81
C ALA A 16 12.17 22.22 17.29
N GLN A 17 12.19 23.43 16.73
CA GLN A 17 11.95 23.68 15.31
C GLN A 17 13.21 23.23 14.54
N PHE A 18 13.21 21.98 14.06
CA PHE A 18 14.24 21.47 13.17
C PHE A 18 14.06 22.12 11.79
N ASN A 19 14.87 23.14 11.49
CA ASN A 19 15.00 23.69 10.15
C ASN A 19 15.80 22.71 9.28
N VAL A 20 15.10 21.92 8.47
CA VAL A 20 15.70 21.14 7.38
C VAL A 20 16.20 22.15 6.31
N PRO A 21 17.46 22.10 5.87
CA PRO A 21 17.96 23.01 4.84
C PRO A 21 17.16 22.86 3.54
N GLU A 22 16.61 23.97 3.02
CA GLU A 22 16.09 24.04 1.65
C GLU A 22 17.26 23.91 0.66
N ILE A 23 17.51 22.69 0.20
CA ILE A 23 18.36 22.45 -0.95
C ILE A 23 17.48 21.79 -2.02
N GLY A 24 16.84 22.63 -2.84
CA GLY A 24 16.22 22.20 -4.10
C GLY A 24 14.73 22.53 -4.30
N SER A 25 14.31 23.78 -4.07
CA SER A 25 12.96 24.27 -4.45
C SER A 25 12.79 24.57 -5.95
N GLY A 26 13.77 24.20 -6.80
CA GLY A 26 13.77 24.48 -8.24
C GLY A 26 13.23 23.35 -9.10
N VAL A 27 11.99 22.90 -8.90
CA VAL A 27 11.35 21.91 -9.80
C VAL A 27 10.24 22.59 -10.59
N GLY A 28 10.33 22.55 -11.92
CA GLY A 28 9.25 23.04 -12.79
C GLY A 28 8.02 22.11 -12.74
N LEU A 29 6.81 22.68 -12.82
CA LEU A 29 5.53 21.94 -12.85
C LEU A 29 5.49 20.80 -13.89
N ILE A 30 6.25 20.94 -14.98
CA ILE A 30 6.34 19.96 -16.07
C ILE A 30 7.00 18.65 -15.60
N ASP A 31 7.99 18.72 -14.70
CA ASP A 31 8.69 17.52 -14.22
C ASP A 31 7.83 16.73 -13.23
N GLN A 32 7.06 17.40 -12.37
CA GLN A 32 6.11 16.75 -11.47
C GLN A 32 5.01 15.99 -12.23
N GLN A 33 4.48 16.59 -13.30
CA GLN A 33 3.48 15.92 -14.14
C GLN A 33 4.05 14.69 -14.85
N LYS A 34 5.30 14.74 -15.32
CA LYS A 34 5.98 13.58 -15.92
C LYS A 34 6.24 12.48 -14.89
N GLU A 35 6.74 12.83 -13.71
CA GLU A 35 6.98 11.87 -12.61
C GLU A 35 5.68 11.16 -12.21
N LYS A 36 4.56 11.88 -12.11
CA LYS A 36 3.23 11.29 -11.87
C LYS A 36 2.83 10.29 -12.96
N ILE A 37 2.93 10.67 -14.25
CA ILE A 37 2.57 9.78 -15.38
C ILE A 37 3.41 8.49 -15.33
N ILE A 38 4.70 8.62 -15.06
CA ILE A 38 5.62 7.48 -14.98
C ILE A 38 5.23 6.56 -13.83
N GLY A 39 5.05 7.11 -12.62
CA GLY A 39 4.68 6.29 -11.49
C GLY A 39 3.30 5.65 -11.65
N GLU A 40 2.31 6.31 -12.26
CA GLU A 40 1.00 5.69 -12.55
C GLU A 40 1.13 4.54 -13.56
N LYS A 41 2.07 4.63 -14.48
CA LYS A 41 2.35 3.54 -15.40
C LYS A 41 3.11 2.40 -14.72
N VAL A 42 4.09 2.70 -13.86
CA VAL A 42 4.74 1.69 -13.00
C VAL A 42 3.71 0.99 -12.11
N TYR A 43 2.78 1.75 -11.52
CA TYR A 43 1.68 1.20 -10.71
C TYR A 43 0.91 0.13 -11.49
N ARG A 44 0.53 0.43 -12.73
CA ARG A 44 -0.19 -0.50 -13.60
C ARG A 44 0.63 -1.73 -13.97
N GLU A 45 1.93 -1.56 -14.24
CA GLU A 45 2.84 -2.68 -14.51
C GLU A 45 3.02 -3.60 -13.28
N VAL A 46 3.19 -3.02 -12.09
CA VAL A 46 3.28 -3.77 -10.82
C VAL A 46 1.97 -4.53 -10.58
N GLN A 47 0.82 -3.88 -10.75
CA GLN A 47 -0.49 -4.53 -10.61
C GLN A 47 -0.69 -5.70 -11.59
N ALA A 48 -0.16 -5.59 -12.81
CA ALA A 48 -0.31 -6.63 -13.84
C ALA A 48 0.60 -7.84 -13.62
N LYS A 49 1.80 -7.62 -13.07
CA LYS A 49 2.88 -8.61 -13.08
C LYS A 49 3.29 -9.12 -11.70
N MET A 50 2.89 -8.44 -10.64
CA MET A 50 3.20 -8.82 -9.26
C MET A 50 1.94 -9.25 -8.51
N PRO A 51 2.06 -10.15 -7.52
CA PRO A 51 0.93 -10.60 -6.73
C PRO A 51 0.54 -9.54 -5.68
N VAL A 52 -0.03 -8.43 -6.13
CA VAL A 52 -0.46 -7.32 -5.26
C VAL A 52 -1.67 -7.75 -4.43
N ILE A 53 -1.58 -7.58 -3.11
CA ILE A 53 -2.71 -7.80 -2.20
C ILE A 53 -3.74 -6.71 -2.42
N GLN A 54 -5.01 -7.10 -2.52
CA GLN A 54 -6.14 -6.20 -2.65
C GLN A 54 -7.08 -6.39 -1.47
N ASN A 55 -6.67 -5.82 -0.34
CA ASN A 55 -7.40 -5.90 0.92
C ASN A 55 -7.48 -4.50 1.53
N PRO A 56 -8.64 -3.83 1.45
CA PRO A 56 -8.77 -2.45 1.91
C PRO A 56 -8.38 -2.24 3.37
N TRP A 57 -8.64 -3.20 4.26
CA TRP A 57 -8.28 -3.04 5.68
C TRP A 57 -6.76 -3.04 5.87
N LEU A 58 -6.06 -4.05 5.34
CA LEU A 58 -4.60 -4.15 5.46
C LEU A 58 -3.89 -2.97 4.76
N GLU A 59 -4.37 -2.60 3.57
CA GLU A 59 -3.89 -1.42 2.85
C GLU A 59 -4.04 -0.15 3.69
N ASP A 60 -5.21 0.09 4.27
CA ASP A 60 -5.47 1.28 5.09
C ASP A 60 -4.59 1.32 6.35
N GLN A 61 -4.34 0.17 6.99
CA GLN A 61 -3.45 0.09 8.16
C GLN A 61 -2.02 0.52 7.81
N LEU A 62 -1.47 -0.05 6.74
CA LEU A 62 -0.11 0.28 6.29
C LEU A 62 -0.03 1.70 5.72
N PHE A 63 -1.08 2.13 5.02
CA PHE A 63 -1.18 3.48 4.50
C PHE A 63 -1.28 4.53 5.62
N SER A 64 -1.90 4.21 6.76
CA SER A 64 -1.94 5.11 7.92
C SER A 64 -0.53 5.40 8.43
N VAL A 65 0.29 4.37 8.63
CA VAL A 65 1.71 4.52 9.02
C VAL A 65 2.47 5.36 8.00
N PHE A 66 2.32 5.01 6.72
CA PHE A 66 2.94 5.73 5.62
C PHE A 66 2.50 7.21 5.56
N SER A 67 1.22 7.50 5.75
CA SER A 67 0.65 8.85 5.73
C SER A 67 1.13 9.72 6.91
N HIS A 68 1.31 9.12 8.09
CA HIS A 68 1.92 9.81 9.23
C HIS A 68 3.35 10.24 8.91
N ILE A 69 4.15 9.35 8.31
CA ILE A 69 5.52 9.68 7.90
C ILE A 69 5.52 10.76 6.82
N LEU A 70 4.70 10.60 5.79
CA LEU A 70 4.59 11.58 4.71
C LEU A 70 4.18 12.97 5.19
N SER A 71 3.35 13.07 6.23
CA SER A 71 2.93 14.36 6.81
C SER A 71 4.10 15.18 7.36
N GLN A 72 5.26 14.54 7.60
CA GLN A 72 6.50 15.18 8.03
C GLN A 72 7.41 15.57 6.85
N THR A 73 6.92 15.47 5.62
CA THR A 73 7.69 15.74 4.40
C THR A 73 7.01 16.81 3.54
N GLN A 74 7.74 17.33 2.56
CA GLN A 74 7.20 18.24 1.54
C GLN A 74 6.65 17.51 0.31
N LEU A 75 6.58 16.17 0.32
CA LEU A 75 6.13 15.40 -0.84
C LEU A 75 4.65 15.62 -1.08
N GLN A 76 4.30 16.24 -2.21
CA GLN A 76 2.92 16.51 -2.57
C GLN A 76 2.31 15.35 -3.38
N GLN A 77 1.18 14.83 -2.89
CA GLN A 77 0.29 13.87 -3.58
C GLN A 77 0.99 12.66 -4.21
N PRO A 78 1.55 11.74 -3.40
CA PRO A 78 2.09 10.48 -3.90
C PRO A 78 1.02 9.64 -4.59
N ILE A 79 1.44 8.78 -5.51
CA ILE A 79 0.56 7.80 -6.15
C ILE A 79 -0.05 6.84 -5.11
N GLY A 80 0.75 6.38 -4.15
CA GLY A 80 0.29 5.57 -3.03
C GLY A 80 1.27 4.47 -2.61
N LEU A 81 0.78 3.56 -1.77
CA LEU A 81 1.49 2.39 -1.27
C LEU A 81 0.83 1.11 -1.81
N LEU A 82 1.64 0.20 -2.36
CA LEU A 82 1.25 -1.14 -2.75
C LEU A 82 1.80 -2.17 -1.78
N VAL A 83 1.03 -3.23 -1.55
CA VAL A 83 1.43 -4.37 -0.71
C VAL A 83 1.57 -5.59 -1.59
N ILE A 84 2.75 -6.18 -1.65
CA ILE A 84 3.08 -7.30 -2.54
C ILE A 84 3.09 -8.57 -1.70
N ASN A 85 2.36 -9.59 -2.16
CA ASN A 85 2.40 -10.93 -1.60
C ASN A 85 3.68 -11.67 -2.01
N ASP A 86 4.79 -11.31 -1.39
CA ASP A 86 6.09 -11.92 -1.60
C ASP A 86 6.73 -12.18 -0.23
N PRO A 87 7.19 -13.42 0.07
CA PRO A 87 7.84 -13.76 1.34
C PRO A 87 9.23 -13.15 1.51
N GLN A 88 9.83 -12.57 0.47
CA GLN A 88 11.12 -11.90 0.56
C GLN A 88 11.01 -10.56 1.30
N ILE A 89 12.08 -10.20 2.03
CA ILE A 89 12.22 -8.88 2.63
C ILE A 89 12.59 -7.89 1.53
N ASN A 90 11.63 -7.09 1.08
CA ASN A 90 11.87 -6.02 0.11
C ASN A 90 10.88 -4.86 0.26
N ALA A 91 11.32 -3.69 -0.18
CA ALA A 91 10.53 -2.49 -0.39
C ALA A 91 11.19 -1.66 -1.50
N PHE A 92 10.40 -0.87 -2.21
CA PHE A 92 10.95 0.07 -3.18
C PHE A 92 10.04 1.28 -3.35
N ALA A 93 10.63 2.36 -3.84
CA ALA A 93 9.90 3.53 -4.30
C ALA A 93 10.35 3.99 -5.68
N VAL A 94 9.42 4.57 -6.45
CA VAL A 94 9.69 5.11 -7.79
C VAL A 94 9.17 6.55 -7.89
N PRO A 95 9.60 7.32 -8.92
CA PRO A 95 9.10 8.68 -9.14
C PRO A 95 7.57 8.77 -9.20
N GLY A 96 7.05 9.93 -8.81
CA GLY A 96 5.62 10.14 -8.63
C GLY A 96 5.10 9.66 -7.27
N GLY A 97 5.98 9.11 -6.41
CA GLY A 97 5.62 8.69 -5.05
C GLY A 97 4.77 7.42 -5.05
N LEU A 98 5.12 6.45 -5.89
CA LEU A 98 4.63 5.08 -5.75
C LEU A 98 5.61 4.31 -4.89
N PHE A 99 5.11 3.72 -3.82
CA PHE A 99 5.84 2.90 -2.88
C PHE A 99 5.29 1.48 -2.90
N ALA A 100 6.14 0.49 -2.67
CA ALA A 100 5.72 -0.88 -2.58
C ALA A 100 6.44 -1.59 -1.44
N LEU A 101 5.73 -2.46 -0.74
CA LEU A 101 6.22 -3.21 0.41
C LEU A 101 5.88 -4.69 0.26
N ASN A 102 6.86 -5.57 0.44
CA ASN A 102 6.61 -7.01 0.47
C ASN A 102 6.10 -7.45 1.85
N LEU A 103 5.18 -8.42 1.86
CA LEU A 103 4.71 -9.02 3.11
C LEU A 103 5.82 -9.75 3.88
N GLY A 104 6.84 -10.26 3.22
CA GLY A 104 8.04 -10.81 3.85
C GLY A 104 8.75 -9.82 4.77
N LEU A 105 8.76 -8.54 4.39
CA LEU A 105 9.30 -7.46 5.22
C LEU A 105 8.46 -7.27 6.49
N LEU A 106 7.14 -7.14 6.32
CA LEU A 106 6.19 -7.00 7.42
C LEU A 106 6.26 -8.21 8.38
N ASN A 107 6.37 -9.43 7.84
CA ASN A 107 6.40 -10.65 8.64
C ASN A 107 7.74 -10.86 9.38
N SER A 108 8.82 -10.24 8.89
CA SER A 108 10.17 -10.29 9.47
C SER A 108 10.41 -9.23 10.54
N ALA A 109 9.73 -8.08 10.44
CA ALA A 109 9.81 -7.01 11.43
C ALA A 109 9.23 -7.45 12.78
N LYS A 110 9.79 -6.93 13.88
CA LYS A 110 9.35 -7.26 15.24
C LYS A 110 8.24 -6.35 15.76
N ASN A 111 8.13 -5.16 15.20
CA ASN A 111 7.16 -4.14 15.59
C ASN A 111 6.90 -3.18 14.42
N ILE A 112 5.90 -2.32 14.57
CA ILE A 112 5.55 -1.35 13.53
C ILE A 112 6.60 -0.25 13.34
N ASP A 113 7.42 0.05 14.35
CA ASP A 113 8.49 1.04 14.25
C ASP A 113 9.59 0.55 13.28
N GLU A 114 9.90 -0.75 13.25
CA GLU A 114 10.84 -1.33 12.28
C GLU A 114 10.32 -1.17 10.83
N VAL A 115 9.02 -1.42 10.60
CA VAL A 115 8.37 -1.19 9.29
C VAL A 115 8.38 0.30 8.92
N ALA A 116 8.09 1.17 9.89
CA ALA A 116 8.13 2.62 9.70
C ALA A 116 9.54 3.12 9.36
N GLY A 117 10.59 2.48 9.90
CA GLY A 117 11.99 2.77 9.55
C GLY A 117 12.27 2.54 8.07
N VAL A 118 11.81 1.41 7.51
CA VAL A 118 11.95 1.12 6.07
C VAL A 118 11.11 2.09 5.24
N MET A 119 9.84 2.32 5.60
CA MET A 119 8.99 3.28 4.88
C MET A 119 9.61 4.69 4.87
N SER A 120 10.19 5.12 5.99
CA SER A 120 10.84 6.42 6.09
C SER A 120 12.10 6.52 5.24
N HIS A 121 12.87 5.42 5.13
CA HIS A 121 14.02 5.31 4.24
C HIS A 121 13.60 5.46 2.77
N GLU A 122 12.58 4.72 2.34
CA GLU A 122 12.04 4.83 0.97
C GLU A 122 11.49 6.23 0.67
N ILE A 123 10.78 6.83 1.63
CA ILE A 123 10.28 8.21 1.52
C ILE A 123 11.45 9.19 1.39
N ALA A 124 12.56 8.97 2.10
CA ALA A 124 13.77 9.76 1.96
C ALA A 124 14.37 9.64 0.54
N HIS A 125 14.38 8.47 -0.08
CA HIS A 125 14.82 8.34 -1.47
C HIS A 125 14.02 9.20 -2.45
N VAL A 126 12.69 9.22 -2.29
CA VAL A 126 11.79 10.00 -3.15
C VAL A 126 11.90 11.50 -2.88
N THR A 127 11.84 11.92 -1.63
CA THR A 127 11.92 13.34 -1.23
C THR A 127 13.26 13.95 -1.60
N GLN A 128 14.35 13.20 -1.46
CA GLN A 128 15.69 13.62 -1.88
C GLN A 128 15.95 13.42 -3.38
N ARG A 129 14.94 13.00 -4.15
CA ARG A 129 15.00 12.77 -5.61
C ARG A 129 16.24 11.96 -6.03
N HIS A 130 16.64 10.96 -5.23
CA HIS A 130 17.86 10.18 -5.50
C HIS A 130 17.84 9.59 -6.89
N TYR A 131 16.68 9.12 -7.33
CA TYR A 131 16.49 8.57 -8.66
C TYR A 131 16.64 9.59 -9.79
N SER A 132 15.98 10.76 -9.69
CA SER A 132 16.07 11.82 -10.70
C SER A 132 17.49 12.39 -10.79
N ARG A 133 18.16 12.60 -9.65
CA ARG A 133 19.57 13.05 -9.57
C ARG A 133 20.53 12.04 -10.21
N SER A 134 20.33 10.75 -9.96
CA SER A 134 21.13 9.69 -10.61
C SER A 134 20.99 9.75 -12.13
N GLN A 135 19.80 10.01 -12.66
CA GLN A 135 19.59 10.04 -14.10
C GLN A 135 20.08 11.27 -14.83
N GLU A 136 20.00 12.45 -14.21
CA GLU A 136 20.64 13.65 -14.74
C GLU A 136 22.15 13.42 -14.92
N ALA A 137 22.77 12.68 -14.00
CA ALA A 137 24.16 12.25 -14.13
C ALA A 137 24.40 11.24 -15.28
N PHE A 138 23.39 10.49 -15.71
CA PHE A 138 23.46 9.50 -16.79
C PHE A 138 22.94 9.98 -18.18
N LYS A 139 22.75 11.30 -18.38
CA LYS A 139 22.37 11.91 -19.68
C LYS A 139 21.10 11.31 -20.31
N GLY A 140 20.00 11.27 -19.55
CA GLY A 140 18.64 11.39 -20.07
C GLY A 140 18.17 10.28 -21.01
N GLN A 141 17.83 9.11 -20.44
CA GLN A 141 16.93 8.11 -21.06
C GLN A 141 16.37 7.07 -20.04
N GLY A 142 16.68 7.16 -18.74
CA GLY A 142 16.48 6.07 -17.78
C GLY A 142 15.12 6.00 -17.05
N LEU A 143 14.34 7.09 -17.01
CA LEU A 143 13.07 7.21 -16.23
C LEU A 143 12.01 6.29 -16.81
N LEU A 144 12.10 6.06 -18.12
CA LEU A 144 11.20 5.19 -18.86
C LEU A 144 11.64 3.73 -18.74
N ALA A 145 12.93 3.41 -18.84
CA ALA A 145 13.41 2.03 -18.76
C ALA A 145 13.09 1.35 -17.40
N LEU A 146 12.93 2.11 -16.31
CA LEU A 146 12.83 1.60 -14.95
C LEU A 146 11.69 0.59 -14.70
N ALA A 147 10.49 0.83 -15.23
CA ALA A 147 9.38 -0.08 -14.96
C ALA A 147 9.52 -1.40 -15.72
N GLY A 148 10.09 -1.36 -16.93
CA GLY A 148 10.41 -2.56 -17.69
C GLY A 148 11.52 -3.37 -17.00
N ILE A 149 12.48 -2.68 -16.39
CA ILE A 149 13.62 -3.28 -15.70
C ILE A 149 13.24 -3.84 -14.31
N LEU A 150 12.56 -3.07 -13.46
CA LEU A 150 12.16 -3.52 -12.11
C LEU A 150 11.31 -4.78 -12.19
N VAL A 151 10.41 -4.85 -13.18
CA VAL A 151 9.61 -6.05 -13.36
C VAL A 151 10.38 -7.16 -14.08
N GLY A 152 11.26 -6.82 -15.02
CA GLY A 152 12.12 -7.80 -15.70
C GLY A 152 13.10 -8.52 -14.77
N ALA A 153 13.69 -7.81 -13.81
CA ALA A 153 14.63 -8.37 -12.82
C ALA A 153 13.95 -9.39 -11.89
N LEU A 154 12.72 -9.11 -11.45
CA LEU A 154 11.96 -10.00 -10.59
C LEU A 154 11.41 -11.24 -11.32
N VAL A 155 11.03 -11.10 -12.59
CA VAL A 155 10.63 -12.25 -13.42
C VAL A 155 11.84 -13.15 -13.71
N ALA A 156 13.02 -12.56 -13.90
CA ALA A 156 14.26 -13.29 -14.12
C ALA A 156 14.76 -14.03 -12.86
N SER A 157 14.55 -13.48 -11.66
CA SER A 157 14.93 -14.16 -10.40
C SER A 157 14.09 -15.40 -10.08
N GLN A 158 12.97 -15.60 -10.79
CA GLN A 158 12.10 -16.78 -10.70
C GLN A 158 12.32 -17.80 -11.84
N ALA A 159 13.17 -17.49 -12.82
CA ALA A 159 13.37 -18.34 -14.00
C ALA A 159 14.47 -19.38 -13.75
N ASP A 160 14.08 -20.66 -13.69
CA ASP A 160 15.01 -21.78 -13.59
C ASP A 160 15.34 -22.32 -15.00
N GLY A 161 16.60 -22.18 -15.43
CA GLY A 161 17.18 -22.93 -16.55
C GLY A 161 17.02 -22.40 -17.98
N ASP A 162 17.98 -21.59 -18.43
CA ASP A 162 18.62 -21.73 -19.76
C ASP A 162 19.96 -20.96 -19.79
N ALA A 163 21.09 -21.68 -19.85
CA ALA A 163 22.43 -21.13 -19.59
C ALA A 163 22.91 -20.13 -20.66
N GLY A 164 22.40 -20.21 -21.90
CA GLY A 164 22.77 -19.29 -22.99
C GLY A 164 22.05 -17.94 -22.93
N ALA A 165 20.76 -17.95 -22.60
CA ALA A 165 19.97 -16.74 -22.36
C ALA A 165 20.37 -16.06 -21.03
N ALA A 166 20.74 -16.85 -20.01
CA ALA A 166 21.17 -16.35 -18.70
C ALA A 166 22.44 -15.51 -18.72
N VAL A 167 23.39 -15.74 -19.65
CA VAL A 167 24.64 -14.96 -19.74
C VAL A 167 24.43 -13.59 -20.40
N MET A 168 23.61 -13.52 -21.45
CA MET A 168 23.21 -12.23 -22.06
C MET A 168 22.27 -11.44 -21.14
N LEU A 169 21.30 -12.11 -20.50
CA LEU A 169 20.48 -11.49 -19.48
C LEU A 169 21.30 -11.07 -18.26
N GLY A 170 22.28 -11.87 -17.83
CA GLY A 170 23.10 -11.58 -16.64
C GLY A 170 24.03 -10.38 -16.82
N SER A 171 24.62 -10.18 -18.01
CA SER A 171 25.47 -9.01 -18.28
C SER A 171 24.66 -7.72 -18.43
N GLN A 172 23.50 -7.78 -19.09
CA GLN A 172 22.58 -6.66 -19.16
C GLN A 172 21.96 -6.38 -17.78
N ALA A 173 21.53 -7.40 -17.04
CA ALA A 173 20.99 -7.29 -15.69
C ALA A 173 22.03 -6.76 -14.70
N ALA A 174 23.31 -7.14 -14.77
CA ALA A 174 24.35 -6.59 -13.91
C ALA A 174 24.64 -5.10 -14.20
N LEU A 175 24.56 -4.68 -15.46
CA LEU A 175 24.64 -3.27 -15.83
C LEU A 175 23.43 -2.48 -15.32
N LEU A 176 22.25 -3.08 -15.36
CA LEU A 176 20.99 -2.52 -14.87
C LEU A 176 20.95 -2.46 -13.35
N ASP A 177 21.41 -3.51 -12.66
CA ASP A 177 21.55 -3.60 -11.21
C ASP A 177 22.44 -2.47 -10.68
N LYS A 178 23.57 -2.24 -11.36
CA LYS A 178 24.48 -1.13 -11.04
C LYS A 178 23.88 0.26 -11.30
N GLN A 179 22.88 0.38 -12.18
CA GLN A 179 22.13 1.62 -12.40
C GLN A 179 20.99 1.83 -11.40
N LEU A 180 20.44 0.75 -10.84
CA LEU A 180 19.39 0.77 -9.83
C LEU A 180 19.93 0.95 -8.42
N SER A 181 21.14 0.45 -8.15
CA SER A 181 21.78 0.53 -6.85
C SER A 181 22.09 1.98 -6.49
N TYR A 182 21.60 2.41 -5.33
CA TYR A 182 21.90 3.74 -4.82
C TYR A 182 23.36 3.82 -4.39
N SER A 183 23.98 4.97 -4.66
CA SER A 183 25.34 5.23 -4.19
C SER A 183 25.39 5.22 -2.66
N ARG A 184 26.56 4.88 -2.09
CA ARG A 184 26.75 4.91 -0.62
C ARG A 184 26.37 6.26 0.01
N ASN A 185 26.57 7.36 -0.71
CA ASN A 185 26.20 8.69 -0.23
C ASN A 185 24.67 8.88 -0.20
N GLN A 186 23.94 8.37 -1.20
CA GLN A 186 22.48 8.41 -1.23
C GLN A 186 21.89 7.55 -0.12
N GLU A 187 22.44 6.37 0.12
CA GLU A 187 22.02 5.51 1.24
C GLU A 187 22.23 6.20 2.61
N ARG A 188 23.41 6.80 2.84
CA ARG A 188 23.65 7.56 4.08
C ARG A 188 22.73 8.77 4.23
N GLU A 189 22.44 9.46 3.13
CA GLU A 189 21.51 10.58 3.10
C GLU A 189 20.08 10.11 3.44
N ALA A 190 19.63 9.01 2.85
CA ALA A 190 18.33 8.40 3.09
C ALA A 190 18.19 7.88 4.54
N ASP A 191 19.20 7.18 5.08
CA ASP A 191 19.21 6.73 6.48
C ASP A 191 19.02 7.91 7.44
N ARG A 192 19.76 9.01 7.20
CA ARG A 192 19.75 10.18 8.08
C ARG A 192 18.41 10.92 8.01
N ILE A 193 17.91 11.20 6.81
CA ILE A 193 16.68 11.97 6.60
C ILE A 193 15.45 11.12 6.94
N GLY A 194 15.46 9.84 6.55
CA GLY A 194 14.42 8.88 6.91
C GLY A 194 14.28 8.74 8.43
N MET A 195 15.39 8.68 9.17
CA MET A 195 15.34 8.66 10.64
C MET A 195 14.71 9.93 11.23
N GLN A 196 14.93 11.10 10.61
CA GLN A 196 14.29 12.35 11.04
C GLN A 196 12.79 12.32 10.80
N TYR A 197 12.33 11.85 9.63
CA TYR A 197 10.90 11.68 9.34
C TYR A 197 10.24 10.69 10.29
N MET A 198 10.90 9.55 10.52
CA MET A 198 10.47 8.52 11.45
C MET A 198 10.28 9.09 12.86
N TYR A 199 11.28 9.81 13.36
CA TYR A 199 11.26 10.43 14.69
C TYR A 199 10.19 11.52 14.81
N ALA A 200 10.10 12.41 13.82
CA ALA A 200 9.08 13.47 13.79
C ALA A 200 7.65 12.92 13.77
N SER A 201 7.48 11.71 13.24
CA SER A 201 6.20 10.99 13.22
C SER A 201 5.90 10.20 14.50
N GLY A 202 6.79 10.26 15.50
CA GLY A 202 6.63 9.60 16.79
C GLY A 202 7.02 8.12 16.82
N TYR A 203 7.69 7.60 15.78
CA TYR A 203 8.23 6.24 15.77
C TYR A 203 9.64 6.19 16.37
N ASN A 204 10.03 5.04 16.92
CA ASN A 204 11.32 4.90 17.58
C ASN A 204 12.50 4.85 16.58
N PRO A 205 13.41 5.85 16.54
CA PRO A 205 14.50 5.90 15.58
C PRO A 205 15.51 4.74 15.71
N GLN A 206 15.58 4.07 16.87
CA GLN A 206 16.41 2.86 17.04
C GLN A 206 15.94 1.71 16.16
N SER A 207 14.64 1.65 15.87
CA SER A 207 14.06 0.53 15.13
C SER A 207 14.47 0.49 13.65
N MET A 208 14.96 1.60 13.09
CA MET A 208 15.63 1.57 11.78
C MET A 208 16.91 0.71 11.84
N ALA A 209 17.75 0.90 12.87
CA ALA A 209 18.96 0.11 13.04
C ALA A 209 18.66 -1.35 13.46
N ASP A 210 17.62 -1.57 14.26
CA ASP A 210 17.19 -2.92 14.62
C ASP A 210 16.69 -3.70 13.40
N PHE A 211 16.02 -3.04 12.46
CA PHE A 211 15.60 -3.68 11.21
C PHE A 211 16.79 -4.01 10.28
N PHE A 212 17.82 -3.15 10.23
CA PHE A 212 19.07 -3.49 9.55
C PHE A 212 19.70 -4.77 10.09
N GLU A 213 19.62 -5.00 11.40
CA GLU A 213 20.07 -6.24 12.01
C GLU A 213 19.19 -7.44 11.63
N VAL A 214 17.86 -7.27 11.54
CA VAL A 214 16.94 -8.29 11.02
C VAL A 214 17.35 -8.72 9.60
N MET A 215 17.61 -7.75 8.72
CA MET A 215 18.06 -7.99 7.34
C MET A 215 19.44 -8.65 7.27
N HIS A 216 20.38 -8.25 8.14
CA HIS A 216 21.71 -8.87 8.19
C HIS A 216 21.63 -10.34 8.61
N ARG A 217 20.79 -10.66 9.61
CA ARG A 217 20.60 -12.02 10.11
C ARG A 217 19.86 -12.91 9.10
N SER A 218 18.88 -12.39 8.36
CA SER A 218 18.18 -13.18 7.32
C SER A 218 19.12 -13.57 6.19
N THR A 219 20.02 -12.66 5.79
CA THR A 219 21.05 -12.89 4.77
C THR A 219 22.11 -13.90 5.22
N SER A 220 22.44 -13.93 6.52
CA SER A 220 23.46 -14.85 7.06
C SER A 220 22.97 -16.30 7.21
N ARG A 221 21.66 -16.53 7.17
CA ARG A 221 21.03 -17.86 7.32
C ARG A 221 20.68 -18.52 5.99
N LEU A 222 20.71 -17.77 4.89
CA LEU A 222 20.36 -18.22 3.56
C LEU A 222 21.57 -18.01 2.63
N SER A 223 21.88 -18.94 1.74
CA SER A 223 22.90 -18.73 0.70
C SER A 223 22.50 -17.72 -0.38
N PHE A 224 21.37 -17.03 -0.18
CA PHE A 224 20.75 -16.07 -1.10
C PHE A 224 20.62 -14.71 -0.41
N MET A 225 21.09 -13.67 -1.10
CA MET A 225 21.03 -12.29 -0.63
C MET A 225 19.66 -11.69 -0.98
N PRO A 226 18.90 -11.11 -0.03
CA PRO A 226 17.57 -10.55 -0.33
C PRO A 226 17.61 -9.48 -1.42
N ASP A 227 16.58 -9.40 -2.26
CA ASP A 227 16.50 -8.45 -3.39
C ASP A 227 16.75 -6.99 -2.98
N PHE A 228 16.34 -6.61 -1.76
CA PHE A 228 16.58 -5.30 -1.16
C PHE A 228 18.07 -4.91 -1.09
N TRP A 229 18.99 -5.87 -0.95
CA TRP A 229 20.43 -5.60 -0.82
C TRP A 229 21.11 -5.23 -2.14
N TYR A 230 20.54 -5.67 -3.27
CA TYR A 230 21.07 -5.31 -4.58
C TYR A 230 20.83 -3.81 -4.85
N THR A 231 19.67 -3.29 -4.45
CA THR A 231 19.33 -1.87 -4.58
C THR A 231 19.83 -1.01 -3.41
N HIS A 232 19.88 -1.56 -2.19
CA HIS A 232 20.29 -0.87 -0.95
C HIS A 232 21.39 -1.65 -0.19
N PRO A 233 22.67 -1.50 -0.58
CA PRO A 233 23.76 -2.23 0.07
C PRO A 233 23.89 -1.83 1.55
N LEU A 234 23.52 -2.73 2.47
CA LEU A 234 23.71 -2.51 3.90
C LEU A 234 25.16 -2.79 4.28
N THR A 235 25.76 -1.94 5.11
CA THR A 235 27.13 -2.11 5.59
C THR A 235 27.16 -2.03 7.10
N SER A 236 28.17 -2.63 7.74
CA SER A 236 28.39 -2.49 9.19
C SER A 236 28.55 -1.02 9.59
N GLU A 237 29.13 -0.20 8.71
CA GLU A 237 29.22 1.26 8.83
C GLU A 237 27.82 1.88 8.96
N ARG A 238 26.91 1.64 8.01
CA ARG A 238 25.53 2.18 8.03
C ARG A 238 24.76 1.77 9.29
N MET A 239 24.86 0.51 9.71
CA MET A 239 24.19 0.04 10.92
C MET A 239 24.73 0.74 12.18
N SER A 240 26.05 0.90 12.28
CA SER A 240 26.69 1.59 13.41
C SER A 240 26.33 3.08 13.44
N GLU A 241 26.36 3.72 12.28
CA GLU A 241 25.96 5.10 12.07
C GLU A 241 24.48 5.35 12.42
N ALA A 242 23.57 4.46 12.03
CA ALA A 242 22.16 4.53 12.38
C ALA A 242 21.97 4.43 13.91
N ARG A 243 22.62 3.47 14.58
CA ARG A 243 22.57 3.38 16.06
C ARG A 243 23.11 4.64 16.73
N LEU A 244 24.23 5.16 16.25
CA LEU A 244 24.86 6.36 16.82
C LEU A 244 23.95 7.59 16.69
N ARG A 245 23.31 7.78 15.54
CA ARG A 245 22.35 8.88 15.33
C ARG A 245 21.08 8.70 16.16
N ALA A 246 20.53 7.51 16.22
CA ALA A 246 19.35 7.24 17.02
C ALA A 246 19.59 7.53 18.52
N ASN A 247 20.82 7.32 19.01
CA ASN A 247 21.22 7.68 20.39
C ASN A 247 21.33 9.19 20.64
N GLN A 248 21.39 10.02 19.60
CA GLN A 248 21.42 11.49 19.72
C GLN A 248 20.01 12.09 19.80
N LEU A 249 18.97 11.31 19.50
CA LEU A 249 17.58 11.72 19.59
C LEU A 249 17.00 11.35 20.96
N PRO A 250 16.06 12.15 21.51
CA PRO A 250 15.33 11.77 22.71
C PRO A 250 14.69 10.39 22.59
N ALA A 251 14.75 9.61 23.66
CA ALA A 251 14.25 8.24 23.67
C ALA A 251 12.74 8.19 23.44
N VAL A 252 12.33 7.47 22.41
CA VAL A 252 10.94 7.10 22.14
C VAL A 252 10.76 5.64 22.52
N LYS A 253 9.73 5.32 23.30
CA LYS A 253 9.49 3.93 23.71
C LYS A 253 9.07 3.10 22.49
N PRO A 254 9.73 1.97 22.19
CA PRO A 254 9.36 1.15 21.06
C PRO A 254 8.02 0.45 21.28
N LYS A 255 7.26 0.27 20.20
CA LYS A 255 5.97 -0.41 20.18
C LYS A 255 6.12 -1.94 20.10
N LEU A 256 6.89 -2.54 21.02
CA LEU A 256 7.27 -3.97 21.00
C LEU A 256 6.12 -4.96 21.25
N ARG A 257 4.98 -4.49 21.79
CA ARG A 257 3.79 -5.30 22.09
C ARG A 257 2.52 -4.62 21.59
N ASP A 258 2.62 -4.06 20.39
CA ASP A 258 1.49 -3.40 19.77
C ASP A 258 0.52 -4.45 19.21
N GLN A 259 -0.64 -4.56 19.85
CA GLN A 259 -1.70 -5.46 19.44
C GLN A 259 -2.14 -5.18 17.99
N GLU A 260 -2.10 -3.92 17.54
CA GLU A 260 -2.42 -3.55 16.16
C GLU A 260 -1.38 -4.12 15.18
N TYR A 261 -0.10 -4.07 15.54
CA TYR A 261 0.95 -4.68 14.73
C TYR A 261 0.81 -6.20 14.64
N GLU A 262 0.50 -6.87 15.76
CA GLU A 262 0.24 -8.31 15.74
C GLU A 262 -0.97 -8.66 14.87
N LEU A 263 -2.04 -7.86 14.91
CA LEU A 263 -3.21 -8.01 14.03
C LEU A 263 -2.81 -7.90 12.57
N ILE A 264 -2.12 -6.81 12.20
CA ILE A 264 -1.63 -6.57 10.84
C ILE A 264 -0.78 -7.75 10.37
N ARG A 265 0.19 -8.19 11.17
CA ARG A 265 1.12 -9.27 10.85
C ARG A 265 0.44 -10.63 10.69
N TRP A 266 -0.40 -11.05 11.64
CA TRP A 266 -1.03 -12.37 11.54
C TRP A 266 -2.12 -12.39 10.48
N TYR A 267 -2.85 -11.29 10.30
CA TYR A 267 -3.80 -11.17 9.20
C TYR A 267 -3.08 -11.18 7.84
N SER A 268 -1.94 -10.50 7.70
CA SER A 268 -1.15 -10.56 6.46
C SER A 268 -0.61 -11.95 6.19
N CYS A 269 -0.15 -12.69 7.22
CA CYS A 269 0.28 -14.09 7.06
C CYS A 269 -0.83 -14.99 6.51
N VAL A 270 -2.09 -14.77 6.93
CA VAL A 270 -3.26 -15.49 6.39
C VAL A 270 -3.46 -15.15 4.93
N LEU A 271 -3.57 -13.85 4.59
CA LEU A 271 -3.78 -13.38 3.22
C LEU A 271 -2.67 -13.85 2.26
N SER A 272 -1.43 -14.00 2.76
CA SER A 272 -0.30 -14.47 1.97
C SER A 272 -0.17 -16.00 1.88
N GLY A 273 -0.96 -16.76 2.66
CA GLY A 273 -0.79 -18.20 2.80
C GLY A 273 0.52 -18.62 3.49
N GLN A 274 1.12 -17.74 4.29
CA GLN A 274 2.41 -17.95 4.99
C GLN A 274 2.22 -18.45 6.43
N THR A 275 1.02 -18.91 6.78
CA THR A 275 0.71 -19.50 8.10
C THR A 275 -0.10 -20.77 7.94
N THR A 276 -0.02 -21.64 8.93
CA THR A 276 -0.87 -22.83 9.03
C THR A 276 -1.94 -22.67 10.11
N GLU A 277 -3.01 -23.45 10.00
CA GLU A 277 -4.06 -23.51 11.02
C GLU A 277 -3.48 -23.88 12.40
N GLN A 278 -2.58 -24.87 12.46
CA GLN A 278 -1.96 -25.33 13.70
C GLN A 278 -1.15 -24.23 14.39
N GLN A 279 -0.41 -23.42 13.62
CA GLN A 279 0.32 -22.27 14.16
C GLN A 279 -0.64 -21.25 14.78
N LEU A 280 -1.73 -20.92 14.08
CA LEU A 280 -2.74 -19.97 14.57
C LEU A 280 -3.45 -20.50 15.81
N ILE A 281 -3.82 -21.79 15.84
CA ILE A 281 -4.44 -22.42 17.02
C ILE A 281 -3.51 -22.34 18.23
N GLY A 282 -2.22 -22.68 18.07
CA GLY A 282 -1.26 -22.64 19.17
C GLY A 282 -1.08 -21.24 19.78
N LEU A 283 -1.18 -20.19 18.96
CA LEU A 283 -1.15 -18.80 19.41
C LEU A 283 -2.49 -18.37 20.03
N ALA A 284 -3.61 -18.77 19.42
CA ALA A 284 -4.95 -18.43 19.86
C ALA A 284 -5.28 -19.01 21.25
N GLN A 285 -4.69 -20.16 21.61
CA GLN A 285 -4.78 -20.76 22.94
C GLN A 285 -4.17 -19.89 24.06
N GLN A 286 -3.28 -18.96 23.73
CA GLN A 286 -2.65 -18.04 24.68
C GLN A 286 -3.51 -16.79 24.94
N ASN A 287 -4.80 -16.84 24.62
CA ASN A 287 -5.73 -15.71 24.71
C ASN A 287 -5.25 -14.49 23.88
N ASN A 288 -4.55 -14.73 22.77
CA ASN A 288 -4.05 -13.69 21.88
C ASN A 288 -5.15 -13.25 20.91
N PHE A 289 -5.57 -11.98 20.98
CA PHE A 289 -6.62 -11.43 20.12
C PHE A 289 -6.26 -11.47 18.64
N ALA A 290 -5.03 -11.11 18.27
CA ALA A 290 -4.59 -11.10 16.88
C ALA A 290 -4.62 -12.51 16.27
N ALA A 291 -4.22 -13.53 17.04
CA ALA A 291 -4.30 -14.92 16.62
C ALA A 291 -5.74 -15.41 16.44
N GLN A 292 -6.67 -15.04 17.34
CA GLN A 292 -8.09 -15.37 17.19
C GLN A 292 -8.70 -14.71 15.93
N MET A 293 -8.32 -13.46 15.67
CA MET A 293 -8.74 -12.73 14.47
C MET A 293 -8.17 -13.34 13.19
N ALA A 294 -6.89 -13.71 13.19
CA ALA A 294 -6.26 -14.40 12.06
C ALA A 294 -6.85 -15.80 11.84
N LEU A 295 -7.15 -16.54 12.90
CA LEU A 295 -7.82 -17.84 12.80
C LEU A 295 -9.24 -17.70 12.21
N ALA A 296 -9.99 -16.67 12.62
CA ALA A 296 -11.28 -16.36 12.00
C ALA A 296 -11.14 -16.04 10.50
N ALA A 297 -10.17 -15.21 10.13
CA ALA A 297 -9.88 -14.88 8.73
C ALA A 297 -9.50 -16.14 7.91
N TYR A 298 -8.65 -17.01 8.48
CA TYR A 298 -8.25 -18.27 7.87
C TYR A 298 -9.46 -19.15 7.54
N TYR A 299 -10.38 -19.30 8.49
CA TYR A 299 -11.60 -20.08 8.28
C TYR A 299 -12.57 -19.42 7.30
N VAL A 300 -12.66 -18.09 7.26
CA VAL A 300 -13.43 -17.36 6.23
C VAL A 300 -12.89 -17.68 4.83
N GLU A 301 -11.56 -17.63 4.63
CA GLU A 301 -10.94 -17.98 3.33
C GLU A 301 -11.20 -19.43 2.91
N LYS A 302 -11.33 -20.35 3.88
CA LYS A 302 -11.67 -21.76 3.63
C LYS A 302 -13.18 -22.01 3.51
N ASN A 303 -14.01 -20.98 3.61
CA ASN A 303 -15.48 -21.07 3.68
C ASN A 303 -16.00 -21.90 4.87
N ASP A 304 -15.18 -22.13 5.91
CA ASP A 304 -15.64 -22.75 7.15
C ASP A 304 -16.20 -21.66 8.08
N TYR A 305 -17.41 -21.23 7.76
CA TYR A 305 -18.07 -20.16 8.50
C TYR A 305 -18.39 -20.56 9.95
N GLN A 306 -18.50 -21.85 10.26
CA GLN A 306 -18.77 -22.34 11.62
C GLN A 306 -17.55 -22.20 12.52
N ALA A 307 -16.39 -22.64 12.05
CA ALA A 307 -15.13 -22.45 12.75
C ALA A 307 -14.78 -20.95 12.84
N ALA A 308 -14.99 -20.19 11.76
CA ALA A 308 -14.80 -18.73 11.77
C ALA A 308 -15.64 -18.03 12.85
N GLN A 309 -16.93 -18.35 12.93
CA GLN A 309 -17.81 -17.79 13.97
C GLN A 309 -17.34 -18.16 15.38
N SER A 310 -16.83 -19.36 15.58
CA SER A 310 -16.32 -19.82 16.87
C SER A 310 -15.08 -19.03 17.28
N ALA A 311 -14.13 -18.82 16.36
CA ALA A 311 -12.96 -17.97 16.59
C ALA A 311 -13.33 -16.51 16.89
N LEU A 312 -14.28 -15.93 16.12
CA LEU A 312 -14.80 -14.58 16.38
C LEU A 312 -15.48 -14.45 17.75
N ASN A 313 -16.20 -15.47 18.19
CA ASN A 313 -16.83 -15.48 19.52
C ASN A 313 -15.78 -15.48 20.65
N GLN A 314 -14.63 -16.12 20.44
CA GLN A 314 -13.51 -16.04 21.39
C GLN A 314 -12.82 -14.67 21.32
N ALA A 315 -12.58 -14.14 20.12
CA ALA A 315 -12.01 -12.81 19.93
C ALA A 315 -12.84 -11.72 20.66
N LYS A 316 -14.18 -11.78 20.53
CA LYS A 316 -15.13 -10.85 21.19
C LYS A 316 -15.02 -10.84 22.72
N LYS A 317 -14.58 -11.94 23.35
CA LYS A 317 -14.37 -11.98 24.81
C LYS A 317 -13.14 -11.21 25.26
N ILE A 318 -12.17 -11.04 24.36
CA ILE A 318 -10.92 -10.31 24.62
C ILE A 318 -11.11 -8.83 24.27
N SER A 319 -11.61 -8.53 23.07
CA SER A 319 -11.93 -7.18 22.62
C SER A 319 -13.17 -7.19 21.74
N SER A 320 -14.17 -6.37 22.10
CA SER A 320 -15.47 -6.35 21.45
C SER A 320 -15.61 -5.28 20.36
N ASN A 321 -14.72 -4.29 20.30
CA ASN A 321 -14.91 -3.08 19.50
C ASN A 321 -13.75 -2.80 18.54
N HIS A 322 -13.44 -3.76 17.66
CA HIS A 322 -12.40 -3.60 16.64
C HIS A 322 -12.99 -3.66 15.21
N PRO A 323 -12.62 -2.77 14.27
CA PRO A 323 -13.16 -2.76 12.90
C PRO A 323 -13.01 -4.09 12.17
N LEU A 324 -11.84 -4.75 12.26
CA LEU A 324 -11.60 -6.05 11.62
C LEU A 324 -12.57 -7.14 12.12
N LEU A 325 -13.01 -7.07 13.38
CA LEU A 325 -13.98 -8.00 13.94
C LEU A 325 -15.35 -7.82 13.27
N THR A 326 -15.76 -6.58 13.05
CA THR A 326 -16.99 -6.27 12.31
C THR A 326 -16.89 -6.73 10.85
N LEU A 327 -15.74 -6.51 10.19
CA LEU A 327 -15.50 -6.96 8.82
C LEU A 327 -15.65 -8.49 8.70
N LEU A 328 -14.89 -9.25 9.49
CA LEU A 328 -14.92 -10.72 9.45
C LEU A 328 -16.27 -11.30 9.88
N GLN A 329 -16.93 -10.67 10.87
CA GLN A 329 -18.28 -11.09 11.26
C GLN A 329 -19.29 -10.87 10.13
N THR A 330 -19.14 -9.78 9.37
CA THR A 330 -19.96 -9.50 8.18
C THR A 330 -19.69 -10.53 7.09
N ASP A 331 -18.42 -10.89 6.85
CA ASP A 331 -18.04 -11.95 5.90
C ASP A 331 -18.66 -13.30 6.25
N VAL A 332 -18.65 -13.68 7.54
CA VAL A 332 -19.32 -14.90 8.02
C VAL A 332 -20.83 -14.87 7.73
N TYR A 333 -21.50 -13.74 7.98
CA TYR A 333 -22.93 -13.63 7.69
C TYR A 333 -23.22 -13.67 6.18
N LEU A 334 -22.47 -12.93 5.36
CA LEU A 334 -22.64 -12.92 3.91
C LEU A 334 -22.36 -14.30 3.30
N GLY A 335 -21.33 -15.01 3.79
CA GLY A 335 -20.97 -16.36 3.38
C GLY A 335 -22.04 -17.41 3.69
N ARG A 336 -22.82 -17.20 4.76
CA ARG A 336 -24.00 -18.01 5.12
C ARG A 336 -25.31 -17.53 4.50
N ASN A 337 -25.25 -16.55 3.59
CA ASN A 337 -26.41 -15.91 2.98
C ASN A 337 -27.34 -15.18 3.98
N GLN A 338 -26.82 -14.79 5.14
CA GLN A 338 -27.50 -14.03 6.19
C GLN A 338 -27.37 -12.53 5.94
N VAL A 339 -27.97 -12.05 4.84
CA VAL A 339 -27.79 -10.68 4.34
C VAL A 339 -28.34 -9.62 5.31
N ALA A 340 -29.44 -9.89 5.99
CA ALA A 340 -30.06 -8.94 6.91
C ALA A 340 -29.17 -8.71 8.16
N GLU A 341 -28.60 -9.78 8.72
CA GLU A 341 -27.68 -9.74 9.84
C GLU A 341 -26.36 -9.05 9.45
N ALA A 342 -25.84 -9.36 8.26
CA ALA A 342 -24.67 -8.68 7.69
C ALA A 342 -24.89 -7.16 7.60
N LEU A 343 -26.02 -6.74 7.03
CA LEU A 343 -26.38 -5.32 6.93
C LEU A 343 -26.54 -4.66 8.30
N GLY A 344 -27.18 -5.34 9.25
CA GLY A 344 -27.43 -4.81 10.58
C GLY A 344 -26.14 -4.44 11.32
N ILE A 345 -25.13 -5.31 11.26
CA ILE A 345 -23.85 -5.06 11.95
C ILE A 345 -22.97 -4.05 11.21
N ILE A 346 -22.82 -4.15 9.89
CA ILE A 346 -21.86 -3.32 9.14
C ILE A 346 -22.36 -1.88 8.94
N ARG A 347 -23.68 -1.67 8.82
CA ARG A 347 -24.27 -0.33 8.62
C ARG A 347 -23.89 0.62 9.74
N THR A 348 -24.02 0.17 10.99
CA THR A 348 -23.71 1.00 12.16
C THR A 348 -22.23 1.39 12.17
N ALA A 349 -21.34 0.44 11.88
CA ALA A 349 -19.90 0.71 11.83
C ALA A 349 -19.54 1.70 10.70
N ALA A 350 -20.13 1.56 9.52
CA ALA A 350 -19.91 2.48 8.39
C ALA A 350 -20.43 3.90 8.67
N ILE A 351 -21.57 4.05 9.35
CA ILE A 351 -22.12 5.36 9.74
C ILE A 351 -21.24 6.06 10.78
N VAL A 352 -20.75 5.31 11.78
CA VAL A 352 -19.91 5.87 12.86
C VAL A 352 -18.51 6.22 12.35
N MET A 353 -17.99 5.47 11.38
CA MET A 353 -16.68 5.67 10.77
C MET A 353 -16.78 5.90 9.25
N PRO A 354 -17.31 7.06 8.81
CA PRO A 354 -17.58 7.32 7.39
C PRO A 354 -16.33 7.33 6.52
N GLU A 355 -15.17 7.70 7.08
CA GLU A 355 -13.88 7.71 6.36
C GLU A 355 -13.18 6.35 6.34
N HIS A 356 -13.69 5.34 7.06
CA HIS A 356 -13.07 4.02 7.10
C HIS A 356 -13.46 3.22 5.83
N ARG A 357 -12.57 3.24 4.84
CA ARG A 357 -12.77 2.65 3.51
C ARG A 357 -13.16 1.17 3.56
N ALA A 358 -12.43 0.33 4.29
CA ALA A 358 -12.75 -1.09 4.39
C ALA A 358 -14.17 -1.39 4.91
N LEU A 359 -14.62 -0.69 5.96
CA LEU A 359 -15.97 -0.85 6.51
C LEU A 359 -17.04 -0.41 5.52
N ASN A 360 -16.83 0.72 4.84
CA ASN A 360 -17.77 1.25 3.87
C ASN A 360 -17.83 0.38 2.60
N TYR A 361 -16.72 -0.19 2.15
CA TYR A 361 -16.71 -1.15 1.05
C TYR A 361 -17.42 -2.45 1.41
N LYS A 362 -17.22 -2.96 2.65
CA LYS A 362 -17.97 -4.12 3.15
C LYS A 362 -19.46 -3.81 3.29
N TYR A 363 -19.82 -2.59 3.71
CA TYR A 363 -21.20 -2.13 3.74
C TYR A 363 -21.81 -2.07 2.34
N ALA A 364 -21.08 -1.51 1.36
CA ALA A 364 -21.50 -1.49 -0.03
C ALA A 364 -21.72 -2.90 -0.58
N GLU A 365 -20.84 -3.86 -0.27
CA GLU A 365 -21.04 -5.27 -0.64
C GLU A 365 -22.35 -5.83 -0.04
N ALA A 366 -22.59 -5.61 1.24
CA ALA A 366 -23.83 -6.05 1.90
C ALA A 366 -25.08 -5.39 1.27
N LEU A 367 -25.01 -4.11 0.91
CA LEU A 367 -26.08 -3.39 0.19
C LEU A 367 -26.35 -4.01 -1.18
N ILE A 368 -25.30 -4.36 -1.93
CA ILE A 368 -25.42 -5.04 -3.24
C ILE A 368 -26.16 -6.37 -3.07
N ARG A 369 -25.78 -7.18 -2.08
CA ARG A 369 -26.43 -8.47 -1.77
C ARG A 369 -27.89 -8.30 -1.34
N ALA A 370 -28.24 -7.16 -0.77
CA ALA A 370 -29.59 -6.79 -0.40
C ALA A 370 -30.40 -6.12 -1.52
N ASN A 371 -29.88 -6.07 -2.75
CA ASN A 371 -30.46 -5.38 -3.91
C ASN A 371 -30.61 -3.85 -3.71
N GLN A 372 -29.83 -3.24 -2.81
CA GLN A 372 -29.78 -1.80 -2.56
C GLN A 372 -28.63 -1.15 -3.35
N SER A 373 -28.61 -1.40 -4.67
CA SER A 373 -27.49 -1.02 -5.54
C SER A 373 -27.26 0.49 -5.65
N THR A 374 -28.31 1.31 -5.53
CA THR A 374 -28.19 2.78 -5.60
C THR A 374 -27.40 3.33 -4.41
N ASP A 375 -27.74 2.87 -3.20
CA ASP A 375 -27.05 3.26 -1.97
C ASP A 375 -25.60 2.75 -1.98
N ALA A 376 -25.38 1.52 -2.45
CA ALA A 376 -24.04 0.97 -2.60
C ALA A 376 -23.16 1.84 -3.50
N LYS A 377 -23.67 2.26 -4.67
CA LYS A 377 -22.94 3.14 -5.59
C LYS A 377 -22.59 4.48 -4.95
N ALA A 378 -23.51 5.07 -4.16
CA ALA A 378 -23.25 6.33 -3.47
C ALA A 378 -22.09 6.21 -2.46
N VAL A 379 -22.08 5.13 -1.66
CA VAL A 379 -20.99 4.83 -0.71
C VAL A 379 -19.66 4.66 -1.43
N ILE A 380 -19.61 3.88 -2.51
CA ILE A 380 -18.37 3.62 -3.26
C ILE A 380 -17.84 4.89 -3.94
N GLN A 381 -18.74 5.71 -4.51
CA GLN A 381 -18.37 6.93 -5.23
C GLN A 381 -17.66 7.95 -4.34
N HIS A 382 -17.99 8.00 -3.04
CA HIS A 382 -17.31 8.87 -2.08
C HIS A 382 -15.80 8.63 -2.06
N PHE A 383 -15.37 7.36 -2.00
CA PHE A 383 -13.95 6.99 -1.97
C PHE A 383 -13.28 7.12 -3.35
N LEU A 384 -13.95 6.70 -4.42
CA LEU A 384 -13.40 6.77 -5.78
C LEU A 384 -13.14 8.19 -6.27
N LYS A 385 -13.88 9.18 -5.75
CA LYS A 385 -13.64 10.60 -6.05
C LYS A 385 -12.27 11.09 -5.55
N ASN A 386 -11.81 10.54 -4.43
CA ASN A 386 -10.54 10.92 -3.81
C ASN A 386 -9.39 10.00 -4.26
N ASN A 387 -9.69 8.78 -4.70
CA ASN A 387 -8.72 7.83 -5.21
C ASN A 387 -9.27 7.06 -6.42
N GLU A 388 -9.08 7.62 -7.62
CA GLU A 388 -9.51 7.00 -8.88
C GLU A 388 -8.74 5.71 -9.21
N ARG A 389 -7.68 5.37 -8.48
CA ARG A 389 -6.84 4.18 -8.70
C ARG A 389 -7.32 2.96 -7.92
N ASP A 390 -8.31 3.11 -7.05
CA ASP A 390 -8.77 2.05 -6.17
C ASP A 390 -9.53 0.95 -6.93
N LEU A 391 -8.84 -0.17 -7.18
CA LEU A 391 -9.38 -1.34 -7.85
C LEU A 391 -10.55 -1.97 -7.10
N SER A 392 -10.52 -2.00 -5.76
CA SER A 392 -11.59 -2.57 -4.94
C SER A 392 -12.88 -1.75 -5.12
N GLY A 393 -12.76 -0.43 -5.13
CA GLY A 393 -13.87 0.48 -5.40
C GLY A 393 -14.47 0.27 -6.80
N TRP A 394 -13.65 0.22 -7.86
CA TRP A 394 -14.15 0.01 -9.22
C TRP A 394 -14.83 -1.34 -9.42
N ARG A 395 -14.32 -2.41 -8.80
CA ARG A 395 -14.95 -3.73 -8.83
C ARG A 395 -16.31 -3.72 -8.14
N LEU A 396 -16.40 -3.11 -6.95
CA LEU A 396 -17.68 -2.95 -6.26
C LEU A 396 -18.67 -2.11 -7.08
N MET A 397 -18.20 -1.06 -7.75
CA MET A 397 -19.03 -0.22 -8.61
C MET A 397 -19.58 -1.01 -9.81
N GLN A 398 -18.75 -1.89 -10.40
CA GLN A 398 -19.17 -2.82 -11.44
C GLN A 398 -20.22 -3.81 -10.91
N MET A 399 -19.97 -4.45 -9.76
CA MET A 399 -20.89 -5.40 -9.12
C MET A 399 -22.24 -4.76 -8.80
N ALA A 400 -22.25 -3.56 -8.20
CA ALA A 400 -23.48 -2.82 -7.91
C ALA A 400 -24.26 -2.49 -9.20
N THR A 401 -23.56 -2.19 -10.28
CA THR A 401 -24.21 -1.92 -11.57
C THR A 401 -24.77 -3.18 -12.21
N ILE A 402 -24.11 -4.33 -12.05
CA ILE A 402 -24.63 -5.62 -12.50
C ILE A 402 -25.91 -6.01 -11.73
N ALA A 403 -25.95 -5.76 -10.42
CA ALA A 403 -27.10 -6.02 -9.56
C ALA A 403 -28.28 -5.06 -9.82
N ASP A 404 -28.02 -3.84 -10.29
CA ASP A 404 -29.05 -2.85 -10.65
C ASP A 404 -29.74 -3.18 -12.00
N ALA A 405 -30.70 -4.10 -11.95
CA ALA A 405 -31.43 -4.55 -13.14
C ALA A 405 -32.32 -3.47 -13.78
N ALA A 406 -32.74 -2.46 -13.02
CA ALA A 406 -33.68 -1.43 -13.47
C ALA A 406 -33.00 -0.30 -14.28
N SER A 407 -31.67 -0.20 -14.25
CA SER A 407 -30.96 0.92 -14.89
C SER A 407 -30.95 0.81 -16.43
N PRO A 408 -31.51 1.79 -17.17
CA PRO A 408 -31.52 1.77 -18.64
C PRO A 408 -30.11 1.94 -19.24
N VAL A 409 -29.15 2.43 -18.45
CA VAL A 409 -27.75 2.63 -18.85
C VAL A 409 -26.82 1.56 -18.28
N LYS A 410 -27.37 0.46 -17.75
CA LYS A 410 -26.62 -0.64 -17.12
C LYS A 410 -25.47 -1.13 -17.98
N ALA A 411 -25.74 -1.54 -19.22
CA ALA A 411 -24.72 -2.10 -20.11
C ALA A 411 -23.55 -1.13 -20.34
N ILE A 412 -23.85 0.17 -20.52
CA ILE A 412 -22.84 1.22 -20.69
C ILE A 412 -21.97 1.33 -19.43
N ASN A 413 -22.59 1.43 -18.26
CA ASN A 413 -21.88 1.60 -17.00
C ASN A 413 -21.07 0.36 -16.60
N VAL A 414 -21.56 -0.85 -16.85
CA VAL A 414 -20.78 -2.08 -16.63
C VAL A 414 -19.49 -2.04 -17.44
N LEU A 415 -19.56 -1.66 -18.72
CA LEU A 415 -18.35 -1.54 -19.56
C LEU A 415 -17.43 -0.41 -19.09
N ARG A 416 -17.97 0.73 -18.66
CA ARG A 416 -17.16 1.84 -18.11
C ARG A 416 -16.36 1.41 -16.89
N TYR A 417 -17.02 0.82 -15.90
CA TYR A 417 -16.34 0.40 -14.65
C TYR A 417 -15.43 -0.80 -14.88
N ARG A 418 -15.80 -1.73 -15.76
CA ARG A 418 -14.91 -2.81 -16.20
C ARG A 418 -13.62 -2.27 -16.80
N ALA A 419 -13.70 -1.25 -17.65
CA ALA A 419 -12.52 -0.67 -18.26
C ALA A 419 -11.61 0.02 -17.23
N GLU A 420 -12.16 0.65 -16.18
CA GLU A 420 -11.34 1.18 -15.08
C GLU A 420 -10.60 0.08 -14.32
N VAL A 421 -11.27 -1.05 -14.02
CA VAL A 421 -10.62 -2.22 -13.41
C VAL A 421 -9.50 -2.75 -14.31
N GLU A 422 -9.79 -2.97 -15.60
CA GLU A 422 -8.82 -3.44 -16.58
C GLU A 422 -7.63 -2.47 -16.68
N TYR A 423 -7.89 -1.16 -16.74
CA TYR A 423 -6.87 -0.14 -16.85
C TYR A 423 -5.93 -0.14 -15.65
N TRP A 424 -6.47 0.01 -14.44
CA TRP A 424 -5.66 0.07 -13.22
C TRP A 424 -5.02 -1.26 -12.85
N SER A 425 -5.50 -2.39 -13.37
CA SER A 425 -4.84 -3.70 -13.30
C SER A 425 -3.72 -3.88 -14.33
N GLY A 426 -3.44 -2.88 -15.16
CA GLY A 426 -2.41 -2.90 -16.21
C GLY A 426 -2.81 -3.57 -17.52
N GLN A 427 -4.08 -3.95 -17.70
CA GLN A 427 -4.61 -4.45 -18.97
C GLN A 427 -5.05 -3.28 -19.88
N GLU A 428 -4.16 -2.31 -20.12
CA GLU A 428 -4.49 -1.03 -20.78
C GLU A 428 -5.13 -1.21 -22.15
N GLU A 429 -4.65 -2.15 -22.96
CA GLU A 429 -5.20 -2.41 -24.29
C GLU A 429 -6.63 -2.98 -24.21
N THR A 430 -6.87 -3.89 -23.28
CA THR A 430 -8.20 -4.46 -23.03
C THR A 430 -9.16 -3.36 -22.57
N ALA A 431 -8.72 -2.50 -21.63
CA ALA A 431 -9.51 -1.37 -21.15
C ALA A 431 -9.95 -0.43 -22.28
N ILE A 432 -9.03 -0.09 -23.19
CA ILE A 432 -9.32 0.76 -24.36
C ILE A 432 -10.36 0.08 -25.28
N LYS A 433 -10.21 -1.23 -25.54
CA LYS A 433 -11.19 -1.99 -26.33
C LYS A 433 -12.57 -2.01 -25.66
N THR A 434 -12.61 -2.18 -24.33
CA THR A 434 -13.83 -2.15 -23.53
C THR A 434 -14.51 -0.78 -23.58
N LEU A 435 -13.76 0.33 -23.45
CA LEU A 435 -14.33 1.69 -23.58
C LEU A 435 -14.79 2.00 -25.01
N LEU A 436 -14.09 1.53 -26.04
CA LEU A 436 -14.55 1.66 -27.43
C LEU A 436 -15.90 0.97 -27.63
N HIS A 437 -16.12 -0.19 -27.00
CA HIS A 437 -17.43 -0.84 -27.01
C HIS A 437 -18.47 0.03 -26.28
N ALA A 438 -18.16 0.51 -25.06
CA ALA A 438 -19.05 1.39 -24.32
C ALA A 438 -19.43 2.66 -25.11
N GLN A 439 -18.49 3.22 -25.88
CA GLN A 439 -18.71 4.39 -26.73
C GLN A 439 -19.72 4.11 -27.85
N ARG A 440 -19.63 2.93 -28.51
CA ARG A 440 -20.54 2.56 -29.60
C ARG A 440 -21.99 2.46 -29.14
N ILE A 441 -22.22 1.92 -27.95
CA ILE A 441 -23.56 1.70 -27.40
C ILE A 441 -24.11 2.91 -26.62
N SER A 442 -23.29 3.93 -26.34
CA SER A 442 -23.71 5.16 -25.63
C SER A 442 -24.11 6.32 -26.54
N LYS A 443 -24.16 6.14 -27.87
CA LYS A 443 -24.45 7.20 -28.85
C LYS A 443 -25.76 7.96 -28.58
N SER A 444 -26.78 7.30 -28.05
CA SER A 444 -28.06 7.92 -27.71
C SER A 444 -28.02 8.74 -26.41
N ASN A 445 -26.98 8.60 -25.59
CA ASN A 445 -26.79 9.33 -24.34
C ASN A 445 -25.57 10.26 -24.47
N GLN A 446 -25.82 11.53 -24.82
CA GLN A 446 -24.75 12.51 -25.08
C GLN A 446 -23.80 12.68 -23.89
N SER A 447 -24.33 12.79 -22.67
CA SER A 447 -23.51 12.96 -21.45
C SER A 447 -22.54 11.80 -21.22
N LEU A 448 -23.03 10.56 -21.31
CA LEU A 448 -22.19 9.37 -21.16
C LEU A 448 -21.20 9.23 -22.31
N SER A 449 -21.62 9.52 -23.55
CA SER A 449 -20.76 9.47 -24.72
C SER A 449 -19.58 10.44 -24.59
N HIS A 450 -19.81 11.67 -24.11
CA HIS A 450 -18.74 12.63 -23.84
C HIS A 450 -17.79 12.16 -22.75
N THR A 451 -18.32 11.66 -21.64
CA THR A 451 -17.51 11.13 -20.52
C THR A 451 -16.62 9.97 -20.98
N ILE A 452 -17.19 9.01 -21.72
CA ILE A 452 -16.46 7.86 -22.26
C ILE A 452 -15.39 8.32 -23.25
N SER A 453 -15.72 9.26 -24.14
CA SER A 453 -14.78 9.75 -25.15
C SER A 453 -13.60 10.49 -24.52
N ALA A 454 -13.83 11.27 -23.46
CA ALA A 454 -12.78 11.96 -22.72
C ALA A 454 -11.83 10.96 -22.05
N ARG A 455 -12.38 9.98 -21.33
CA ARG A 455 -11.59 8.94 -20.65
C ARG A 455 -10.85 8.03 -21.63
N LEU A 456 -11.47 7.68 -22.75
CA LEU A 456 -10.83 6.90 -23.82
C LEU A 456 -9.62 7.64 -24.41
N LYS A 457 -9.77 8.94 -24.71
CA LYS A 457 -8.67 9.78 -25.21
C LYS A 457 -7.52 9.86 -24.19
N GLN A 458 -7.85 9.94 -22.90
CA GLN A 458 -6.86 9.91 -21.82
C GLN A 458 -6.09 8.59 -21.81
N MET A 459 -6.78 7.44 -21.73
CA MET A 459 -6.13 6.11 -21.73
C MET A 459 -5.27 5.88 -22.99
N GLN A 460 -5.75 6.30 -24.16
CA GLN A 460 -4.98 6.21 -25.41
C GLN A 460 -3.70 7.06 -25.38
N LYS A 461 -3.77 8.28 -24.84
CA LYS A 461 -2.62 9.16 -24.68
C LYS A 461 -1.62 8.57 -23.69
N GLU A 462 -2.09 8.08 -22.55
CA GLU A 462 -1.24 7.50 -21.50
C GLU A 462 -0.52 6.22 -21.98
N ARG A 463 -1.19 5.38 -22.78
CA ARG A 463 -0.58 4.18 -23.40
C ARG A 463 0.57 4.50 -24.37
N GLN A 464 0.54 5.67 -25.03
CA GLN A 464 1.58 6.04 -26.01
C GLN A 464 2.93 6.34 -25.35
N TYR A 465 2.96 6.68 -24.06
CA TYR A 465 4.22 6.80 -23.34
C TYR A 465 4.86 5.41 -23.26
N LYS A 466 5.93 5.17 -24.01
CA LYS A 466 6.70 3.92 -23.90
C LYS A 466 7.57 3.99 -22.65
N ILE A 467 7.62 2.87 -21.92
CA ILE A 467 8.56 2.60 -20.82
C ILE A 467 9.72 1.86 -21.44
#